data_AF-A0A9E1HGV9-F1
#
_entry.id   AF-A0A9E1HGV9-F1
#
_cell.length_a   1.000
_cell.length_b   1.000
_cell.length_c   1.000
_cell.angle_alpha   90.00
_cell.angle_beta   90.00
_cell.angle_gamma   90.00
#
_symmetry.space_group_name_H-M   'P 1'
#
loop_
_entity.id
_entity.type
_entity.pdbx_description
1 polymer ?
#
loop_
_entity_poly.entity_id
_entity_poly.type
_entity_poly.pdbx_seq_one_letter_code
_entity_poly.pdbx_strand_id
1 'polypeptide(L)'
;MICDLIREDTKVYQYSSYQQDEYPKWNKMKQNIIYDNCVKIKDAFYYFKGDKAIPNNLLNELIGEILATYVFRLPSVHYHIGYDVFLDKYVLLSKNFKETGKKYYTKQEMRELKEQNSSFSKQQMELFQDMKKLAMLDFYCQQSDRHEDNFCFEKKGEEFRLSKLFDYECSFPKLTDVVQFASFQEKRNFIEVTPEELVSELKEDETYQQLFALSYRINLSKVLDIVSKKWKLYIPEHTKEYYLEYQNEIRKQYQKLKLI
;
A
#
# COMPACT_ATOMS: atom_id res chain seq x y z
N MET A 1 -15.13 15.56 -1.19
CA MET A 1 -15.74 14.23 -1.40
C MET A 1 -15.18 13.64 -2.69
N ILE A 2 -15.21 12.31 -2.90
CA ILE A 2 -14.69 11.69 -4.14
C ILE A 2 -15.31 12.34 -5.40
N CYS A 3 -16.59 12.72 -5.34
CA CYS A 3 -17.30 13.40 -6.42
C CYS A 3 -16.59 14.68 -6.92
N ASP A 4 -15.87 15.39 -6.05
CA ASP A 4 -15.17 16.63 -6.41
C ASP A 4 -13.91 16.36 -7.25
N LEU A 5 -13.45 15.11 -7.28
CA LEU A 5 -12.32 14.65 -8.09
C LEU A 5 -12.76 14.06 -9.43
N ILE A 6 -14.03 13.69 -9.58
CA ILE A 6 -14.53 13.00 -10.77
C ILE A 6 -14.73 14.02 -11.91
N ARG A 7 -14.19 13.70 -13.08
CA ARG A 7 -14.43 14.43 -14.32
C ARG A 7 -15.49 13.70 -15.14
N GLU A 8 -16.10 14.41 -16.08
CA GLU A 8 -17.07 13.82 -17.03
C GLU A 8 -16.48 12.64 -17.82
N ASP A 9 -15.17 12.69 -18.12
CA ASP A 9 -14.43 11.64 -18.83
C ASP A 9 -13.83 10.56 -17.91
N THR A 10 -14.14 10.57 -16.60
CA THR A 10 -13.74 9.50 -15.69
C THR A 10 -14.46 8.20 -16.02
N LYS A 11 -13.69 7.13 -16.22
CA LYS A 11 -14.27 5.78 -16.37
C LYS A 11 -14.76 5.29 -15.01
N VAL A 12 -16.07 5.17 -14.87
CA VAL A 12 -16.74 4.73 -13.63
C VAL A 12 -17.38 3.35 -13.85
N TYR A 13 -17.09 2.40 -12.96
CA TYR A 13 -17.70 1.07 -12.98
C TYR A 13 -18.93 1.05 -12.07
N GLN A 14 -20.12 0.97 -12.67
CA GLN A 14 -21.37 0.88 -11.90
C GLN A 14 -21.62 -0.54 -11.41
N TYR A 15 -22.03 -0.67 -10.15
CA TYR A 15 -22.42 -1.92 -9.51
C TYR A 15 -23.37 -1.63 -8.34
N SER A 16 -23.96 -2.67 -7.74
CA SER A 16 -24.77 -2.55 -6.52
C SER A 16 -24.13 -3.40 -5.42
N SER A 17 -23.89 -2.82 -4.24
CA SER A 17 -23.46 -3.60 -3.06
C SER A 17 -24.61 -4.33 -2.36
N TYR A 18 -25.86 -4.12 -2.82
CA TYR A 18 -27.02 -4.79 -2.25
C TYR A 18 -26.97 -6.30 -2.49
N GLN A 19 -26.87 -7.09 -1.41
CA GLN A 19 -26.83 -8.55 -1.45
C GLN A 19 -28.13 -9.12 -0.92
N GLN A 20 -29.12 -9.36 -1.80
CA GLN A 20 -30.40 -9.93 -1.35
C GLN A 20 -30.36 -11.46 -1.20
N ASP A 21 -29.46 -12.20 -1.89
CA ASP A 21 -29.54 -13.68 -1.94
C ASP A 21 -28.20 -14.49 -2.02
N GLU A 22 -27.00 -13.88 -1.94
CA GLU A 22 -25.72 -14.61 -2.10
C GLU A 22 -24.96 -14.95 -0.79
N TYR A 23 -25.50 -14.55 0.37
CA TYR A 23 -24.88 -14.69 1.69
C TYR A 23 -24.41 -16.12 2.06
N PRO A 24 -25.13 -17.21 1.71
CA PRO A 24 -24.71 -18.57 2.05
C PRO A 24 -23.52 -19.09 1.22
N LYS A 25 -23.34 -18.64 -0.04
CA LYS A 25 -22.18 -18.98 -0.87
C LYS A 25 -20.93 -18.19 -0.45
N TRP A 26 -21.16 -17.01 0.10
CA TRP A 26 -20.15 -16.10 0.65
C TRP A 26 -19.33 -16.70 1.81
N ASN A 27 -19.98 -17.40 2.75
CA ASN A 27 -19.29 -17.99 3.90
C ASN A 27 -18.27 -19.09 3.54
N LYS A 28 -18.44 -19.78 2.41
CA LYS A 28 -17.45 -20.78 1.93
C LYS A 28 -16.21 -20.16 1.30
N MET A 29 -16.27 -18.90 0.86
CA MET A 29 -15.15 -18.20 0.21
C MET A 29 -14.34 -17.31 1.16
N LYS A 30 -14.79 -17.11 2.42
CA LYS A 30 -14.12 -16.23 3.40
C LYS A 30 -12.64 -16.54 3.63
N GLN A 31 -12.19 -17.79 3.42
CA GLN A 31 -10.78 -18.15 3.54
C GLN A 31 -9.86 -17.41 2.56
N ASN A 32 -10.40 -16.88 1.45
CA ASN A 32 -9.65 -16.15 0.40
C ASN A 32 -10.06 -14.67 0.28
N ILE A 33 -10.74 -14.14 1.29
CA ILE A 33 -11.21 -12.75 1.31
C ILE A 33 -10.43 -11.98 2.39
N ILE A 34 -9.98 -10.77 2.07
CA ILE A 34 -9.17 -9.90 2.94
C ILE A 34 -10.07 -9.01 3.80
N TYR A 35 -11.15 -8.50 3.21
CA TYR A 35 -12.12 -7.62 3.87
C TYR A 35 -13.55 -8.10 3.64
N ASP A 36 -14.40 -7.90 4.64
CA ASP A 36 -15.84 -8.18 4.53
C ASP A 36 -16.55 -7.28 3.48
N ASN A 37 -15.96 -6.15 3.09
CA ASN A 37 -16.48 -5.25 2.05
C ASN A 37 -16.07 -5.73 0.64
N CYS A 38 -16.75 -6.76 0.15
CA CYS A 38 -16.54 -7.33 -1.17
C CYS A 38 -17.84 -7.39 -1.97
N VAL A 39 -17.73 -7.36 -3.30
CA VAL A 39 -18.85 -7.50 -4.23
C VAL A 39 -18.42 -8.29 -5.45
N LYS A 40 -19.34 -9.08 -6.02
CA LYS A 40 -19.12 -9.78 -7.27
C LYS A 40 -19.55 -8.89 -8.43
N ILE A 41 -18.62 -8.57 -9.34
CA ILE A 41 -18.90 -7.81 -10.56
C ILE A 41 -18.56 -8.74 -11.73
N LYS A 42 -19.59 -9.20 -12.46
CA LYS A 42 -19.47 -10.27 -13.47
C LYS A 42 -18.85 -11.54 -12.84
N ASP A 43 -17.71 -12.00 -13.34
CA ASP A 43 -17.06 -13.25 -12.92
C ASP A 43 -15.93 -13.05 -11.89
N ALA A 44 -15.76 -11.85 -11.36
CA ALA A 44 -14.71 -11.56 -10.38
C ALA A 44 -15.22 -10.84 -9.14
N PHE A 45 -14.53 -11.09 -8.03
CA PHE A 45 -14.74 -10.40 -6.77
C PHE A 45 -13.88 -9.15 -6.69
N TYR A 46 -14.47 -8.09 -6.17
CA TYR A 46 -13.84 -6.79 -5.96
C TYR A 46 -14.05 -6.36 -4.51
N TYR A 47 -12.99 -5.87 -3.87
CA TYR A 47 -13.13 -5.08 -2.67
C TYR A 47 -13.57 -3.68 -3.06
N PHE A 48 -14.40 -3.07 -2.22
CA PHE A 48 -14.78 -1.68 -2.40
C PHE A 48 -14.53 -0.88 -1.12
N LYS A 49 -13.93 0.30 -1.29
CA LYS A 49 -13.72 1.28 -0.23
C LYS A 49 -14.55 2.52 -0.55
N GLY A 50 -15.50 2.84 0.32
CA GLY A 50 -16.28 4.06 0.22
C GLY A 50 -15.53 5.29 0.73
N ASP A 51 -16.09 6.47 0.46
CA ASP A 51 -15.62 7.74 1.02
C ASP A 51 -15.75 7.70 2.56
N LYS A 52 -14.68 7.30 3.26
CA LYS A 52 -14.47 7.78 4.64
C LYS A 52 -14.23 9.28 4.53
N ALA A 53 -14.69 10.08 5.48
CA ALA A 53 -14.83 11.55 5.45
C ALA A 53 -13.64 12.44 4.99
N ILE A 54 -12.54 11.88 4.49
CA ILE A 54 -11.32 12.58 4.09
C ILE A 54 -10.99 12.22 2.62
N PRO A 55 -11.22 13.14 1.66
CA PRO A 55 -10.92 12.94 0.22
C PRO A 55 -9.47 12.53 -0.07
N ASN A 56 -8.53 12.90 0.80
CA ASN A 56 -7.13 12.51 0.67
C ASN A 56 -6.92 11.00 0.81
N ASN A 57 -7.78 10.26 1.51
CA ASN A 57 -7.63 8.82 1.66
C ASN A 57 -7.72 8.10 0.31
N LEU A 58 -8.61 8.54 -0.59
CA LEU A 58 -8.67 8.01 -1.96
C LEU A 58 -7.38 8.33 -2.72
N LEU A 59 -6.91 9.57 -2.67
CA LEU A 59 -5.70 9.95 -3.39
C LEU A 59 -4.47 9.23 -2.83
N ASN A 60 -4.42 8.97 -1.52
CA ASN A 60 -3.39 8.17 -0.87
C ASN A 60 -3.34 6.75 -1.43
N GLU A 61 -4.49 6.10 -1.62
CA GLU A 61 -4.60 4.78 -2.27
C GLU A 61 -4.03 4.79 -3.70
N LEU A 62 -4.42 5.78 -4.51
CA LEU A 62 -3.96 5.89 -5.89
C LEU A 62 -2.47 6.23 -6.00
N ILE A 63 -1.98 7.17 -5.17
CA ILE A 63 -0.57 7.54 -5.10
C ILE A 63 0.25 6.35 -4.60
N GLY A 64 -0.22 5.66 -3.56
CA GLY A 64 0.42 4.46 -3.00
C GLY A 64 0.57 3.35 -4.03
N GLU A 65 -0.48 3.08 -4.84
CA GLU A 65 -0.39 2.14 -5.97
C GLU A 65 0.72 2.55 -6.95
N ILE A 66 0.76 3.84 -7.33
CA ILE A 66 1.75 4.33 -8.30
C ILE A 66 3.17 4.20 -7.75
N LEU A 67 3.41 4.60 -6.50
CA LEU A 67 4.71 4.51 -5.86
C LEU A 67 5.17 3.05 -5.71
N ALA A 68 4.30 2.18 -5.18
CA ALA A 68 4.61 0.76 -5.04
C ALA A 68 4.97 0.14 -6.39
N THR A 69 4.11 0.30 -7.41
CA THR A 69 4.23 -0.40 -8.69
C THR A 69 5.37 0.14 -9.55
N TYR A 70 5.48 1.47 -9.69
CA TYR A 70 6.35 2.09 -10.69
C TYR A 70 7.66 2.62 -10.12
N VAL A 71 7.71 3.00 -8.84
CA VAL A 71 8.92 3.51 -8.19
C VAL A 71 9.66 2.38 -7.49
N PHE A 72 9.01 1.71 -6.54
CA PHE A 72 9.64 0.67 -5.72
C PHE A 72 9.61 -0.72 -6.33
N ARG A 73 8.87 -0.91 -7.43
CA ARG A 73 8.73 -2.20 -8.14
C ARG A 73 8.20 -3.32 -7.23
N LEU A 74 7.25 -2.96 -6.38
CA LEU A 74 6.51 -3.87 -5.53
C LEU A 74 5.17 -4.22 -6.18
N PRO A 75 4.68 -5.46 -6.01
CA PRO A 75 3.33 -5.80 -6.44
C PRO A 75 2.31 -5.02 -5.62
N SER A 76 1.30 -4.44 -6.29
CA SER A 76 0.22 -3.69 -5.66
C SER A 76 -1.11 -4.05 -6.33
N VAL A 77 -2.22 -3.87 -5.61
CA VAL A 77 -3.55 -3.93 -6.20
C VAL A 77 -3.74 -2.78 -7.19
N HIS A 78 -4.65 -2.96 -8.14
CA HIS A 78 -5.00 -1.91 -9.09
C HIS A 78 -6.38 -1.39 -8.79
N TYR A 79 -6.46 -0.08 -8.55
CA TYR A 79 -7.70 0.59 -8.24
C TYR A 79 -8.46 1.02 -9.48
N HIS A 80 -9.79 0.96 -9.39
CA HIS A 80 -10.73 1.50 -10.35
C HIS A 80 -11.73 2.39 -9.62
N ILE A 81 -12.25 3.41 -10.30
CA ILE A 81 -13.34 4.23 -9.75
C ILE A 81 -14.65 3.47 -9.97
N GLY A 82 -15.38 3.18 -8.89
CA GLY A 82 -16.69 2.56 -8.94
C GLY A 82 -17.80 3.53 -8.53
N TYR A 83 -19.02 3.22 -8.91
CA TYR A 83 -20.23 3.85 -8.38
C TYR A 83 -21.17 2.76 -7.88
N ASP A 84 -21.46 2.80 -6.59
CA ASP A 84 -22.41 1.92 -5.96
C ASP A 84 -23.82 2.53 -6.08
N VAL A 85 -24.66 1.94 -6.94
CA VAL A 85 -26.02 2.45 -7.19
C VAL A 85 -26.95 2.24 -6.00
N PHE A 86 -26.65 1.31 -5.10
CA PHE A 86 -27.48 1.08 -3.91
C PHE A 86 -27.16 2.09 -2.81
N LEU A 87 -25.88 2.41 -2.62
CA LEU A 87 -25.42 3.39 -1.65
C LEU A 87 -25.34 4.81 -2.21
N ASP A 88 -25.66 4.99 -3.49
CA ASP A 88 -25.62 6.24 -4.25
C ASP A 88 -24.30 7.01 -4.08
N LYS A 89 -23.17 6.31 -4.21
CA LYS A 89 -21.85 6.88 -3.91
C LYS A 89 -20.72 6.35 -4.78
N TYR A 90 -19.72 7.20 -4.99
CA TYR A 90 -18.45 6.80 -5.57
C TYR A 90 -17.60 6.00 -4.56
N VAL A 91 -16.85 5.04 -5.10
CA VAL A 91 -15.94 4.18 -4.33
C VAL A 91 -14.64 3.94 -5.08
N LEU A 92 -13.62 3.46 -4.37
CA LEU A 92 -12.51 2.73 -4.99
C LEU A 92 -12.82 1.24 -5.03
N LEU A 93 -12.60 0.62 -6.19
CA LEU A 93 -12.68 -0.82 -6.40
C LEU A 93 -11.28 -1.40 -6.59
N SER A 94 -10.96 -2.50 -5.92
CA SER A 94 -9.78 -3.30 -6.22
C SER A 94 -10.18 -4.75 -6.42
N LYS A 95 -9.68 -5.39 -7.49
CA LYS A 95 -9.98 -6.80 -7.74
C LYS A 95 -9.36 -7.65 -6.62
N ASN A 96 -10.10 -8.65 -6.12
CA ASN A 96 -9.52 -9.63 -5.21
C ASN A 96 -8.33 -10.32 -5.87
N PHE A 97 -7.18 -10.24 -5.24
CA PHE A 97 -5.94 -10.83 -5.74
C PHE A 97 -5.63 -12.19 -5.15
N LYS A 98 -6.37 -12.64 -4.12
CA LYS A 98 -6.22 -13.98 -3.56
C LYS A 98 -6.82 -15.00 -4.53
N GLU A 99 -5.96 -15.78 -5.15
CA GLU A 99 -6.32 -16.80 -6.13
C GLU A 99 -6.81 -18.09 -5.46
N THR A 100 -7.82 -18.73 -6.06
CA THR A 100 -8.31 -20.02 -5.57
C THR A 100 -7.24 -21.08 -5.74
N GLY A 101 -6.95 -21.84 -4.68
CA GLY A 101 -5.93 -22.88 -4.67
C GLY A 101 -4.51 -22.39 -4.38
N LYS A 102 -4.29 -21.08 -4.22
CA LYS A 102 -3.01 -20.51 -3.83
C LYS A 102 -3.00 -20.22 -2.33
N LYS A 103 -1.94 -20.64 -1.63
CA LYS A 103 -1.74 -20.30 -0.22
C LYS A 103 -1.07 -18.93 -0.10
N TYR A 104 -1.66 -18.08 0.73
CA TYR A 104 -1.08 -16.83 1.20
C TYR A 104 -0.68 -17.01 2.66
N TYR A 105 0.41 -16.38 3.06
CA TYR A 105 0.98 -16.50 4.39
C TYR A 105 0.92 -15.15 5.09
N THR A 106 0.50 -15.13 6.35
CA THR A 106 0.60 -13.95 7.21
C THR A 106 2.03 -13.74 7.69
N LYS A 107 2.30 -12.59 8.33
CA LYS A 107 3.58 -12.35 9.03
C LYS A 107 3.87 -13.41 10.09
N GLN A 108 2.86 -13.81 10.85
CA GLN A 108 2.99 -14.84 11.88
C GLN A 108 3.34 -16.21 11.25
N GLU A 109 2.60 -16.65 10.23
CA GLU A 109 2.89 -17.93 9.56
C GLU A 109 4.30 -17.96 8.95
N MET A 110 4.78 -16.84 8.40
CA MET A 110 6.15 -16.73 7.90
C MET A 110 7.20 -16.85 9.00
N ARG A 111 6.91 -16.33 10.20
CA ARG A 111 7.80 -16.48 11.36
C ARG A 111 7.89 -17.94 11.79
N GLU A 112 6.75 -18.61 11.91
CA GLU A 112 6.68 -20.03 12.27
C GLU A 112 7.43 -20.90 11.26
N LEU A 113 7.29 -20.61 9.96
CA LEU A 113 8.05 -21.30 8.90
C LEU A 113 9.57 -21.11 9.04
N LYS A 114 10.02 -19.90 9.39
CA LYS A 114 11.44 -19.61 9.61
C LYS A 114 12.00 -20.38 10.81
N GLU A 115 11.23 -20.48 11.89
CA GLU A 115 11.63 -21.20 13.11
C GLU A 115 11.71 -22.72 12.87
N GLN A 116 10.89 -23.27 11.97
CA GLN A 116 10.84 -24.69 11.66
C GLN A 116 11.84 -25.15 10.57
N ASN A 117 12.29 -24.26 9.67
CA ASN A 117 13.16 -24.62 8.55
C ASN A 117 14.48 -23.82 8.54
N SER A 118 15.59 -24.47 8.89
CA SER A 118 16.93 -23.85 8.86
C SER A 118 17.39 -23.41 7.45
N SER A 119 16.87 -24.07 6.40
CA SER A 119 17.11 -23.74 4.98
C SER A 119 16.34 -22.51 4.49
N PHE A 120 15.33 -22.05 5.24
CA PHE A 120 14.51 -20.89 4.89
C PHE A 120 15.36 -19.62 4.72
N SER A 121 16.50 -19.52 5.40
CA SER A 121 17.39 -18.35 5.30
C SER A 121 18.06 -18.16 3.93
N LYS A 122 18.38 -19.25 3.22
CA LYS A 122 19.19 -19.18 1.98
C LYS A 122 18.37 -18.92 0.71
N GLN A 123 17.06 -19.16 0.75
CA GLN A 123 16.16 -19.12 -0.42
C GLN A 123 15.31 -17.85 -0.51
N GLN A 124 15.54 -16.87 0.38
CA GLN A 124 14.63 -15.73 0.60
C GLN A 124 15.27 -14.36 0.33
N MET A 125 16.35 -14.33 -0.45
CA MET A 125 17.03 -13.07 -0.81
C MET A 125 16.06 -12.08 -1.48
N GLU A 126 15.24 -12.55 -2.40
CA GLU A 126 14.23 -11.74 -3.08
C GLU A 126 13.14 -11.23 -2.13
N LEU A 127 12.69 -12.05 -1.18
CA LEU A 127 11.75 -11.62 -0.15
C LEU A 127 12.34 -10.49 0.71
N PHE A 128 13.61 -10.63 1.11
CA PHE A 128 14.28 -9.61 1.91
C PHE A 128 14.40 -8.28 1.15
N GLN A 129 14.68 -8.33 -0.15
CA GLN A 129 14.67 -7.16 -1.02
C GLN A 129 13.29 -6.52 -1.13
N ASP A 130 12.23 -7.33 -1.30
CA ASP A 130 10.84 -6.84 -1.29
C ASP A 130 10.49 -6.17 0.06
N MET A 131 10.94 -6.74 1.18
CA MET A 131 10.72 -6.18 2.51
C MET A 131 11.45 -4.87 2.75
N LYS A 132 12.70 -4.73 2.28
CA LYS A 132 13.44 -3.46 2.32
C LYS A 132 12.73 -2.36 1.53
N LYS A 133 12.26 -2.69 0.32
CA LYS A 133 11.48 -1.77 -0.51
C LYS A 133 10.16 -1.39 0.16
N LEU A 134 9.45 -2.34 0.77
CA LEU A 134 8.23 -2.06 1.52
C LEU A 134 8.50 -1.15 2.73
N ALA A 135 9.59 -1.38 3.47
CA ALA A 135 10.02 -0.50 4.55
C ALA A 135 10.30 0.92 4.02
N MET A 136 10.97 1.05 2.87
CA MET A 136 11.22 2.36 2.28
C MET A 136 9.96 3.05 1.76
N LEU A 137 9.05 2.31 1.13
CA LEU A 137 7.76 2.85 0.69
C LEU A 137 6.99 3.40 1.88
N ASP A 138 6.85 2.61 2.94
CA ASP A 138 6.10 3.02 4.14
C ASP A 138 6.82 4.14 4.90
N PHE A 139 8.15 4.19 4.90
CA PHE A 139 8.89 5.33 5.43
C PHE A 139 8.68 6.58 4.59
N TYR A 140 8.79 6.51 3.27
CA TYR A 140 8.57 7.67 2.41
C TYR A 140 7.14 8.20 2.51
N CYS A 141 6.15 7.31 2.64
CA CYS A 141 4.74 7.66 2.75
C CYS A 141 4.29 7.90 4.20
N GLN A 142 5.15 7.66 5.19
CA GLN A 142 4.80 7.66 6.62
C GLN A 142 3.52 6.87 6.90
N GLN A 143 3.43 5.67 6.32
CA GLN A 143 2.30 4.78 6.49
C GLN A 143 2.21 4.32 7.94
N SER A 144 1.19 4.78 8.66
CA SER A 144 1.01 4.52 10.09
C SER A 144 0.22 3.25 10.40
N ASP A 145 -0.39 2.62 9.40
CA ASP A 145 -1.30 1.49 9.59
C ASP A 145 -0.84 0.24 8.82
N ARG A 146 0.47 0.04 8.64
CA ARG A 146 1.01 -1.21 8.06
C ARG A 146 1.11 -2.30 9.13
N HIS A 147 -0.04 -2.75 9.64
CA HIS A 147 -0.10 -3.93 10.52
C HIS A 147 -0.05 -5.24 9.73
N GLU A 148 0.01 -6.37 10.46
CA GLU A 148 0.25 -7.70 9.91
C GLU A 148 -0.83 -8.25 8.98
N ASP A 149 -2.03 -7.65 8.99
CA ASP A 149 -3.12 -8.02 8.08
C ASP A 149 -3.11 -7.20 6.78
N ASN A 150 -2.36 -6.08 6.74
CA ASN A 150 -2.31 -5.15 5.60
C ASN A 150 -1.22 -5.51 4.58
N PHE A 151 -0.65 -6.71 4.67
CA PHE A 151 0.14 -7.35 3.63
C PHE A 151 0.22 -8.86 3.88
N CYS A 152 0.51 -9.63 2.83
CA CYS A 152 0.72 -11.07 2.96
C CYS A 152 1.82 -11.52 2.01
N PHE A 153 2.25 -12.76 2.17
CA PHE A 153 3.28 -13.39 1.37
C PHE A 153 2.70 -14.50 0.52
N GLU A 154 3.35 -14.79 -0.60
CA GLU A 154 3.00 -15.92 -1.46
C GLU A 154 4.23 -16.74 -1.80
N LYS A 155 4.06 -18.07 -1.88
CA LYS A 155 5.12 -18.95 -2.36
C LYS A 155 5.11 -18.96 -3.89
N LYS A 156 6.28 -18.80 -4.52
CA LYS A 156 6.54 -18.97 -5.95
C LYS A 156 7.64 -19.99 -6.15
N GLY A 157 7.26 -21.23 -6.45
CA GLY A 157 8.20 -22.35 -6.45
C GLY A 157 8.74 -22.61 -5.04
N GLU A 158 10.05 -22.44 -4.85
CA GLU A 158 10.71 -22.56 -3.54
C GLU A 158 10.92 -21.22 -2.81
N GLU A 159 10.67 -20.09 -3.48
CA GLU A 159 10.86 -18.77 -2.89
C GLU A 159 9.55 -18.22 -2.33
N PHE A 160 9.61 -17.37 -1.31
CA PHE A 160 8.48 -16.52 -0.93
C PHE A 160 8.70 -15.13 -1.51
N ARG A 161 7.60 -14.47 -1.86
CA ARG A 161 7.57 -13.09 -2.31
C ARG A 161 6.50 -12.32 -1.54
N LEU A 162 6.66 -11.01 -1.50
CA LEU A 162 5.57 -10.16 -1.06
C LEU A 162 4.41 -10.30 -2.06
N SER A 163 3.19 -10.52 -1.56
CA SER A 163 1.99 -10.50 -2.38
C SER A 163 1.60 -9.06 -2.71
N LYS A 164 0.54 -8.86 -3.50
CA LYS A 164 0.06 -7.52 -3.84
C LYS A 164 -0.22 -6.73 -2.58
N LEU A 165 0.43 -5.57 -2.48
CA LEU A 165 0.17 -4.58 -1.45
C LEU A 165 -1.16 -3.88 -1.70
N PHE A 166 -1.80 -3.48 -0.62
CA PHE A 166 -3.07 -2.77 -0.58
C PHE A 166 -3.08 -1.89 0.67
N ASP A 167 -4.13 -1.10 0.81
CA ASP A 167 -4.35 -0.22 1.95
C ASP A 167 -3.23 0.83 2.16
N TYR A 168 -3.35 1.92 1.41
CA TYR A 168 -2.51 3.10 1.57
C TYR A 168 -3.25 4.27 2.20
N GLU A 169 -4.47 4.08 2.72
CA GLU A 169 -5.33 5.19 3.14
C GLU A 169 -4.70 6.06 4.24
N CYS A 170 -3.97 5.45 5.17
CA CYS A 170 -3.23 6.10 6.26
C CYS A 170 -1.81 6.57 5.87
N SER A 171 -1.57 6.82 4.58
CA SER A 171 -0.33 7.42 4.08
C SER A 171 -0.39 8.95 4.02
N PHE A 172 0.77 9.58 3.89
CA PHE A 172 0.94 11.02 3.76
C PHE A 172 0.32 11.84 4.89
N PRO A 173 0.44 11.46 6.18
CA PRO A 173 -0.03 12.31 7.26
C PRO A 173 0.66 13.67 7.21
N LYS A 174 0.00 14.70 7.77
CA LYS A 174 0.66 15.98 7.96
C LYS A 174 1.87 15.77 8.87
N LEU A 175 3.07 15.96 8.32
CA LEU A 175 4.32 15.73 9.04
C LEU A 175 4.44 16.76 10.18
N THR A 176 4.64 16.25 11.39
CA THR A 176 5.20 17.01 12.51
C THR A 176 6.72 16.77 12.56
N ASP A 177 7.44 17.37 13.50
CA ASP A 177 8.91 17.25 13.60
C ASP A 177 9.45 15.83 13.83
N VAL A 178 8.57 14.81 13.93
CA VAL A 178 8.90 13.42 14.22
C VAL A 178 8.59 12.55 13.01
N VAL A 179 9.64 11.96 12.43
CA VAL A 179 9.53 10.88 11.45
C VAL A 179 9.39 9.56 12.17
N GLN A 180 8.41 8.76 11.78
CA GLN A 180 8.21 7.44 12.37
C GLN A 180 9.15 6.41 11.73
N PHE A 181 10.11 5.94 12.52
CA PHE A 181 10.92 4.76 12.19
C PHE A 181 10.23 3.43 12.54
N ALA A 182 9.04 3.49 13.18
CA ALA A 182 8.27 2.32 13.58
C ALA A 182 8.09 1.31 12.44
N SER A 183 7.89 1.80 11.21
CA SER A 183 7.76 0.97 10.01
C SER A 183 9.01 0.13 9.67
N PHE A 184 10.21 0.54 10.10
CA PHE A 184 11.44 -0.26 9.99
C PHE A 184 11.61 -1.21 11.17
N GLN A 185 11.33 -0.74 12.40
CA GLN A 185 11.49 -1.52 13.63
C GLN A 185 10.55 -2.75 13.64
N GLU A 186 9.29 -2.57 13.26
CA GLU A 186 8.31 -3.66 13.19
C GLU A 186 8.66 -4.73 12.14
N LYS A 187 9.39 -4.34 11.10
CA LYS A 187 9.80 -5.24 10.00
C LYS A 187 11.14 -5.93 10.25
N ARG A 188 11.92 -5.48 11.24
CA ARG A 188 13.25 -6.05 11.57
C ARG A 188 13.25 -7.07 12.71
N ASN A 189 12.11 -7.36 13.33
CA ASN A 189 11.96 -8.29 14.46
C ASN A 189 12.71 -7.87 15.74
N PHE A 190 11.93 -7.49 16.78
CA PHE A 190 12.24 -7.72 18.20
C PHE A 190 13.52 -7.12 18.81
N ILE A 191 13.95 -5.93 18.39
CA ILE A 191 14.92 -5.14 19.15
C ILE A 191 14.41 -3.71 19.21
N GLU A 192 14.24 -3.19 20.43
CA GLU A 192 14.06 -1.75 20.66
C GLU A 192 15.39 -1.08 20.31
N VAL A 193 15.54 -0.73 19.03
CA VAL A 193 16.68 0.04 18.53
C VAL A 193 16.30 1.51 18.64
N THR A 194 17.13 2.32 19.30
CA THR A 194 16.89 3.77 19.30
C THR A 194 16.88 4.31 17.86
N PRO A 195 16.15 5.39 17.55
CA PRO A 195 16.18 5.99 16.23
C PRO A 195 17.61 6.26 15.72
N GLU A 196 18.52 6.65 16.61
CA GLU A 196 19.93 6.92 16.30
C GLU A 196 20.71 5.66 15.87
N GLU A 197 20.57 4.57 16.62
CA GLU A 197 21.19 3.28 16.30
C GLU A 197 20.67 2.73 14.96
N LEU A 198 19.35 2.82 14.76
CA LEU A 198 18.72 2.38 13.51
C LEU A 198 19.23 3.21 12.32
N VAL A 199 19.35 4.53 12.48
CA VAL A 199 19.89 5.41 11.45
C VAL A 199 21.34 5.03 11.11
N SER A 200 22.16 4.64 12.09
CA SER A 200 23.52 4.16 11.84
C SER A 200 23.52 2.86 11.02
N GLU A 201 22.71 1.87 11.42
CA GLU A 201 22.62 0.60 10.70
C GLU A 201 22.08 0.75 9.28
N LEU A 202 21.12 1.66 9.08
CA LEU A 202 20.56 1.95 7.76
C LEU A 202 21.57 2.66 6.84
N LYS A 203 22.54 3.40 7.41
CA LYS A 203 23.64 4.04 6.65
C LYS A 203 24.68 3.06 6.14
N GLU A 204 24.92 2.00 6.90
CA GLU A 204 25.88 0.96 6.51
C GLU A 204 25.31 -0.01 5.47
N ASP A 205 23.98 -0.12 5.37
CA ASP A 205 23.31 -0.98 4.39
C ASP A 205 23.18 -0.31 3.01
N GLU A 206 24.01 -0.73 2.06
CA GLU A 206 24.05 -0.19 0.70
C GLU A 206 22.68 -0.21 -0.01
N THR A 207 21.88 -1.25 0.23
CA THR A 207 20.54 -1.35 -0.39
C THR A 207 19.64 -0.24 0.15
N TYR A 208 19.68 0.03 1.46
CA TYR A 208 18.91 1.13 2.04
C TYR A 208 19.41 2.48 1.55
N GLN A 209 20.71 2.69 1.39
CA GLN A 209 21.26 3.93 0.82
C GLN A 209 20.75 4.19 -0.61
N GLN A 210 20.72 3.16 -1.45
CA GLN A 210 20.14 3.25 -2.79
C GLN A 210 18.63 3.57 -2.74
N LEU A 211 17.90 2.95 -1.81
CA LEU A 211 16.47 3.17 -1.61
C LEU A 211 16.14 4.58 -1.08
N PHE A 212 16.95 5.14 -0.17
CA PHE A 212 16.83 6.53 0.27
C PHE A 212 17.13 7.52 -0.86
N ALA A 213 18.18 7.27 -1.65
CA ALA A 213 18.47 8.10 -2.81
C ALA A 213 17.35 8.05 -3.86
N LEU A 214 16.75 6.88 -4.08
CA LEU A 214 15.59 6.70 -4.94
C LEU A 214 14.38 7.49 -4.41
N SER A 215 14.03 7.32 -3.13
CA SER A 215 12.85 7.96 -2.55
C SER A 215 13.00 9.48 -2.45
N TYR A 216 14.19 9.98 -2.14
CA TYR A 216 14.49 11.41 -2.14
C TYR A 216 14.29 12.07 -3.52
N ARG A 217 14.58 11.33 -4.59
CA ARG A 217 14.42 11.78 -5.99
C ARG A 217 13.00 11.65 -6.54
N ILE A 218 12.05 11.09 -5.79
CA ILE A 218 10.64 11.02 -6.22
C ILE A 218 10.16 12.43 -6.57
N ASN A 219 9.44 12.56 -7.69
CA ASN A 219 8.77 13.81 -8.04
C ASN A 219 7.27 13.62 -7.86
N LEU A 220 6.74 14.12 -6.73
CA LEU A 220 5.35 13.87 -6.37
C LEU A 220 4.37 14.64 -7.28
N SER A 221 4.77 15.78 -7.84
CA SER A 221 4.00 16.48 -8.90
C SER A 221 3.79 15.56 -10.11
N LYS A 222 4.84 14.89 -10.60
CA LYS A 222 4.71 13.91 -11.70
C LYS A 222 3.86 12.71 -11.31
N VAL A 223 3.91 12.25 -10.07
CA VAL A 223 3.06 11.16 -9.58
C VAL A 223 1.60 11.58 -9.57
N LEU A 224 1.27 12.79 -9.10
CA LEU A 224 -0.07 13.36 -9.15
C LEU A 224 -0.58 13.52 -10.59
N ASP A 225 0.29 13.93 -11.52
CA ASP A 225 -0.06 13.98 -12.95
C ASP A 225 -0.39 12.60 -13.52
N ILE A 226 0.37 11.56 -13.14
CA ILE A 226 0.09 10.18 -13.51
C ILE A 226 -1.27 9.75 -12.95
N VAL A 227 -1.56 10.06 -11.68
CA VAL A 227 -2.86 9.76 -11.06
C VAL A 227 -3.99 10.46 -11.81
N SER A 228 -3.89 11.77 -12.00
CA SER A 228 -4.89 12.56 -12.74
C SER A 228 -5.13 12.01 -14.15
N LYS A 229 -4.07 11.64 -14.88
CA LYS A 229 -4.18 11.12 -16.25
C LYS A 229 -4.73 9.69 -16.31
N LYS A 230 -4.25 8.79 -15.44
CA LYS A 230 -4.61 7.36 -15.45
C LYS A 230 -6.08 7.16 -15.08
N TRP A 231 -6.56 7.88 -14.08
CA TRP A 231 -7.95 7.77 -13.62
C TRP A 231 -8.86 8.90 -14.12
N LYS A 232 -8.34 9.82 -14.94
CA LYS A 232 -9.07 10.99 -15.45
C LYS A 232 -9.73 11.77 -14.32
N LEU A 233 -8.94 12.09 -13.29
CA LEU A 233 -9.41 12.83 -12.11
C LEU A 233 -8.99 14.29 -12.17
N TYR A 234 -9.84 15.17 -11.65
CA TYR A 234 -9.49 16.53 -11.30
C TYR A 234 -8.88 16.52 -9.89
N ILE A 235 -7.64 16.99 -9.75
CA ILE A 235 -7.00 17.15 -8.43
C ILE A 235 -6.94 18.67 -8.19
N PRO A 236 -7.69 19.21 -7.22
CA PRO A 236 -7.66 20.62 -6.89
C PRO A 236 -6.25 21.10 -6.53
N GLU A 237 -5.93 22.36 -6.81
CA GLU A 237 -4.58 22.88 -6.61
C GLU A 237 -4.15 22.84 -5.13
N HIS A 238 -5.02 23.21 -4.20
CA HIS A 238 -4.76 23.12 -2.76
C HIS A 238 -4.44 21.67 -2.31
N THR A 239 -5.03 20.67 -2.97
CA THR A 239 -4.72 19.25 -2.69
C THR A 239 -3.35 18.88 -3.23
N LYS A 240 -2.95 19.40 -4.40
CA LYS A 240 -1.57 19.18 -4.91
C LYS A 240 -0.55 19.86 -4.00
N GLU A 241 -0.81 21.09 -3.59
CA GLU A 241 0.04 21.86 -2.66
C GLU A 241 0.30 21.06 -1.38
N TYR A 242 -0.73 20.47 -0.77
CA TYR A 242 -0.58 19.58 0.39
C TYR A 242 0.46 18.46 0.19
N TYR A 243 0.38 17.74 -0.94
CA TYR A 243 1.34 16.67 -1.23
C TYR A 243 2.74 17.23 -1.53
N LEU A 244 2.85 18.37 -2.21
CA LEU A 244 4.15 19.00 -2.49
C LEU A 244 4.81 19.52 -1.21
N GLU A 245 4.05 20.10 -0.29
CA GLU A 245 4.49 20.44 1.05
C GLU A 245 4.99 19.20 1.81
N TYR A 246 4.20 18.11 1.81
CA TYR A 246 4.62 16.83 2.37
C TYR A 246 5.97 16.36 1.80
N GLN A 247 6.15 16.42 0.48
CA GLN A 247 7.41 16.04 -0.17
C GLN A 247 8.58 16.92 0.29
N ASN A 248 8.36 18.21 0.49
CA ASN A 248 9.40 19.11 0.99
C ASN A 248 9.77 18.78 2.43
N GLU A 249 8.77 18.54 3.29
CA GLU A 249 9.01 18.20 4.69
C GLU A 249 9.73 16.86 4.83
N ILE A 250 9.31 15.81 4.11
CA ILE A 250 10.00 14.51 4.19
C ILE A 250 11.46 14.63 3.72
N ARG A 251 11.75 15.43 2.68
CA ARG A 251 13.14 15.68 2.23
C ARG A 251 13.99 16.40 3.27
N LYS A 252 13.43 17.40 3.97
CA LYS A 252 14.12 18.07 5.08
C LYS A 252 14.50 17.06 6.16
N GLN A 253 13.61 16.11 6.45
CA GLN A 253 13.90 15.07 7.45
C GLN A 253 15.02 14.13 7.01
N TYR A 254 15.07 13.74 5.73
CA TYR A 254 16.18 12.94 5.20
C TYR A 254 17.53 13.64 5.43
N GLN A 255 17.59 14.95 5.16
CA GLN A 255 18.78 15.77 5.37
C GLN A 255 19.12 15.91 6.86
N LYS A 256 18.12 16.19 7.70
CA LYS A 256 18.30 16.31 9.17
C LYS A 256 18.88 15.03 9.77
N LEU A 257 18.43 13.87 9.30
CA LEU A 257 18.89 12.55 9.74
C LEU A 257 20.18 12.11 9.03
N LYS A 258 20.69 12.90 8.08
CA LYS A 258 21.85 12.61 7.22
C LYS A 258 21.72 11.26 6.50
N LEU A 259 20.50 10.94 6.04
CA LEU A 259 20.18 9.74 5.26
C LEU A 259 20.48 9.93 3.76
N ILE A 260 20.82 11.16 3.37
CA ILE A 260 21.32 11.55 2.05
C ILE A 260 22.35 12.68 2.20
#